data_AF-A0A2D4FPR0-F1
#
_entry.id   AF-A0A2D4FPR0-F1
#
_cell.length_a   1.000
_cell.length_b   1.000
_cell.length_c   1.000
_cell.angle_alpha   90.00
_cell.angle_beta   90.00
_cell.angle_gamma   90.00
#
_symmetry.space_group_name_H-M   'P 1'
#
loop_
_entity.id
_entity.type
_entity.pdbx_description
1 polymer ?
#
loop_
_entity_poly.entity_id
_entity_poly.type
_entity_poly.pdbx_seq_one_letter_code
_entity_poly.pdbx_strand_id
1 'polypeptide(L)'
;MYSAEYSKGFTWNIEDDFRSVPECWIPAKDIEYSNGKPFPDENGHIPGWVPVEKNSKLYCWHSSAVDYEYELALILKHHAEEPDLLEICPVPLSEFTEQTLELIGTNINANPYGLGNKKHPIHLLVPHGTFQIKNAPSINHNDILAWLDGCK
;
A
#
# COMPACT_ATOMS: atom_id res chain seq x y z
N MET A 1 22.88 -42.47 16.92
CA MET A 1 22.99 -41.35 15.97
C MET A 1 21.98 -41.59 14.86
N TYR A 2 20.76 -41.06 15.01
CA TYR A 2 19.85 -40.96 13.88
C TYR A 2 20.14 -39.61 13.22
N SER A 3 20.65 -39.68 11.98
CA SER A 3 20.78 -38.52 11.11
C SER A 3 19.39 -37.92 10.94
N ALA A 4 19.21 -36.67 11.35
CA ALA A 4 18.06 -35.88 10.96
C ALA A 4 18.16 -35.71 9.44
N GLU A 5 17.55 -36.62 8.69
CA GLU A 5 17.27 -36.39 7.28
C GLU A 5 16.51 -35.05 7.23
N TYR A 6 17.16 -34.05 6.62
CA TYR A 6 16.57 -32.77 6.30
C TYR A 6 15.18 -33.02 5.71
N SER A 7 14.13 -32.77 6.49
CA SER A 7 12.82 -32.52 5.92
C SER A 7 13.02 -31.28 5.05
N LYS A 8 13.14 -31.47 3.74
CA LYS A 8 13.07 -30.35 2.80
C LYS A 8 11.75 -29.65 3.11
N GLY A 9 11.83 -28.45 3.68
CA GLY A 9 10.66 -27.63 3.92
C GLY A 9 9.85 -27.51 2.64
N PHE A 10 8.55 -27.32 2.78
CA PHE A 10 7.69 -27.03 1.63
C PHE A 10 8.31 -25.90 0.80
N THR A 11 8.40 -26.10 -0.51
CA THR A 11 8.96 -25.13 -1.45
C THR A 11 7.93 -24.87 -2.52
N TRP A 12 7.63 -23.59 -2.74
CA TRP A 12 6.72 -23.13 -3.77
C TRP A 12 7.23 -23.47 -5.18
N ASN A 13 6.36 -24.01 -6.02
CA ASN A 13 6.60 -24.17 -7.45
C ASN A 13 6.04 -22.95 -8.20
N ILE A 14 6.92 -22.06 -8.63
CA ILE A 14 6.55 -20.79 -9.29
C ILE A 14 5.73 -21.00 -10.57
N GLU A 15 5.97 -22.09 -11.30
CA GLU A 15 5.30 -22.32 -12.58
C GLU A 15 3.89 -22.88 -12.41
N ASP A 16 3.66 -23.65 -11.34
CA ASP A 16 2.43 -24.43 -11.17
C ASP A 16 1.52 -23.89 -10.05
N ASP A 17 2.09 -23.30 -8.98
CA ASP A 17 1.33 -22.89 -7.79
C ASP A 17 0.72 -21.47 -7.91
N PHE A 18 1.17 -20.66 -8.87
CA PHE A 18 0.79 -19.25 -8.99
C PHE A 18 0.07 -18.93 -10.30
N ARG A 19 -0.84 -17.95 -10.24
CA ARG A 19 -1.48 -17.39 -11.43
C ARG A 19 -0.55 -16.41 -12.13
N SER A 20 -0.74 -16.25 -13.43
CA SER A 20 -0.09 -15.17 -14.17
C SER A 20 -0.51 -13.80 -13.63
N VAL A 21 0.49 -12.95 -13.40
CA VAL A 21 0.27 -11.54 -13.06
C VAL A 21 0.01 -10.73 -14.34
N PRO A 22 -0.64 -9.55 -14.23
CA PRO A 22 -0.74 -8.61 -15.35
C PRO A 22 0.66 -8.23 -15.88
N GLU A 23 0.78 -7.98 -17.18
CA GLU A 23 2.07 -7.62 -17.81
C GLU A 23 2.66 -6.31 -17.24
N CYS A 24 1.81 -5.37 -16.83
CA CYS A 24 2.22 -4.12 -16.19
C CYS A 24 2.44 -4.24 -14.67
N TRP A 25 2.34 -5.43 -14.09
CA TRP A 25 2.60 -5.62 -12.68
C TRP A 25 4.09 -5.42 -12.38
N ILE A 26 4.37 -4.62 -11.36
CA ILE A 26 5.72 -4.23 -10.94
C ILE A 26 5.97 -4.85 -9.56
N PRO A 27 6.97 -5.74 -9.41
CA PRO A 27 7.34 -6.29 -8.11
C PRO A 27 7.78 -5.18 -7.14
N ALA A 28 7.45 -5.34 -5.86
CA ALA A 28 8.04 -4.54 -4.79
C ALA A 28 9.57 -4.67 -4.76
N LYS A 29 10.25 -3.62 -4.25
CA LYS A 29 11.71 -3.47 -4.32
C LYS A 29 12.49 -4.64 -3.69
N ASP A 30 11.98 -5.21 -2.59
CA ASP A 30 12.71 -6.18 -1.77
C ASP A 30 12.22 -7.63 -1.95
N ILE A 31 11.76 -7.99 -3.16
CA ILE A 31 11.41 -9.37 -3.49
C ILE A 31 12.65 -10.17 -3.90
N GLU A 32 12.77 -11.40 -3.42
CA GLU A 32 13.78 -12.35 -3.87
C GLU A 32 13.51 -12.80 -5.31
N TYR A 33 14.57 -13.10 -6.07
CA TYR A 33 14.44 -13.59 -7.43
C TYR A 33 15.09 -14.96 -7.59
N SER A 34 14.42 -15.84 -8.32
CA SER A 34 14.96 -17.13 -8.75
C SER A 34 14.77 -17.28 -10.25
N ASN A 35 15.86 -17.55 -10.98
CA ASN A 35 15.87 -17.63 -12.44
C ASN A 35 15.25 -16.40 -13.14
N GLY A 36 15.43 -15.21 -12.56
CA GLY A 36 14.90 -13.95 -13.10
C GLY A 36 13.40 -13.72 -12.87
N LYS A 37 12.71 -14.62 -12.13
CA LYS A 37 11.32 -14.45 -11.71
C LYS A 37 11.25 -14.08 -10.22
N PRO A 38 10.29 -13.24 -9.81
CA PRO A 38 10.02 -12.98 -8.40
C PRO A 38 9.69 -14.30 -7.68
N PHE A 39 10.30 -14.49 -6.51
CA PHE A 39 10.12 -15.66 -5.66
C PHE A 39 9.25 -15.27 -4.46
N PRO A 40 8.24 -16.08 -4.10
CA PRO A 40 7.37 -15.81 -2.98
C PRO A 40 8.10 -15.96 -1.66
N ASP A 41 7.60 -15.23 -0.66
CA ASP A 41 7.98 -15.47 0.72
C ASP A 41 7.51 -16.86 1.23
N GLU A 42 7.84 -17.16 2.48
CA GLU A 42 7.44 -18.41 3.15
C GLU A 42 5.92 -18.67 3.14
N ASN A 43 5.10 -17.63 3.00
CA ASN A 43 3.64 -17.69 2.98
C ASN A 43 3.04 -17.71 1.57
N GLY A 44 3.87 -17.63 0.52
CA GLY A 44 3.38 -17.61 -0.86
C GLY A 44 3.04 -16.21 -1.36
N HIS A 45 3.54 -15.14 -0.73
CA HIS A 45 3.25 -13.79 -1.19
C HIS A 45 4.33 -13.24 -2.11
N ILE A 46 3.87 -12.58 -3.17
CA ILE A 46 4.70 -11.80 -4.08
C ILE A 46 4.07 -10.40 -4.18
N PRO A 47 4.44 -9.46 -3.29
CA PRO A 47 3.83 -8.13 -3.28
C PRO A 47 4.24 -7.31 -4.50
N GLY A 48 3.34 -6.48 -5.01
CA GLY A 48 3.67 -5.58 -6.11
C GLY A 48 2.50 -4.70 -6.49
N TRP A 49 2.71 -3.93 -7.55
CA TRP A 49 1.86 -2.80 -7.91
C TRP A 49 1.41 -2.92 -9.36
N VAL A 50 0.16 -2.55 -9.64
CA VAL A 50 -0.34 -2.39 -11.02
C VAL A 50 -0.58 -0.90 -11.23
N PRO A 51 0.09 -0.26 -12.20
CA PRO A 51 -0.15 1.14 -12.52
C PRO A 51 -1.61 1.39 -12.89
N VAL A 52 -2.18 2.45 -12.32
CA VAL A 52 -3.51 2.93 -12.68
C VAL A 52 -3.38 3.83 -13.89
N GLU A 53 -3.72 3.29 -15.06
CA GLU A 53 -3.72 4.08 -16.30
C GLU A 53 -4.91 5.06 -16.34
N LYS A 54 -4.69 6.28 -16.83
CA LYS A 54 -5.72 7.33 -16.97
C LYS A 54 -6.99 6.82 -17.68
N ASN A 55 -6.81 5.99 -18.70
CA ASN A 55 -7.89 5.47 -19.54
C ASN A 55 -8.36 4.05 -19.15
N SER A 56 -7.91 3.51 -18.02
CA SER A 56 -8.30 2.17 -17.57
C SER A 56 -9.77 2.15 -17.18
N LYS A 57 -10.55 1.29 -17.86
CA LYS A 57 -11.94 1.03 -17.45
C LYS A 57 -12.03 0.20 -16.17
N LEU A 58 -11.02 -0.64 -15.89
CA LEU A 58 -10.99 -1.46 -14.68
C LEU A 58 -10.74 -0.62 -13.42
N TYR A 59 -9.96 0.45 -13.55
CA TYR A 59 -9.56 1.31 -12.43
C TYR A 59 -10.14 2.72 -12.54
N CYS A 60 -11.26 2.88 -13.24
CA CYS A 60 -11.82 4.19 -13.57
C CYS A 60 -12.15 5.06 -12.35
N TRP A 61 -12.48 4.44 -11.21
CA TRP A 61 -12.71 5.16 -9.96
C TRP A 61 -11.42 5.70 -9.34
N HIS A 62 -10.31 4.96 -9.42
CA HIS A 62 -9.00 5.46 -8.99
C HIS A 62 -8.58 6.65 -9.85
N SER A 63 -8.71 6.53 -11.18
CA SER A 63 -8.39 7.61 -12.12
C SER A 63 -9.27 8.84 -11.93
N SER A 64 -10.46 8.71 -11.33
CA SER A 64 -11.34 9.86 -11.06
C SER A 64 -10.96 10.69 -9.83
N ALA A 65 -10.11 10.15 -8.94
CA ALA A 65 -9.55 10.87 -7.81
C ALA A 65 -8.21 11.54 -8.14
N VAL A 66 -7.73 11.40 -9.39
CA VAL A 66 -6.42 11.89 -9.84
C VAL A 66 -6.58 12.72 -11.11
N ASP A 67 -5.98 13.91 -11.10
CA ASP A 67 -5.79 14.72 -12.28
C ASP A 67 -4.36 14.54 -12.80
N TYR A 68 -4.21 13.78 -13.88
CA TYR A 68 -2.92 13.53 -14.53
C TYR A 68 -2.39 14.70 -15.35
N GLU A 69 -3.21 15.72 -15.68
CA GLU A 69 -2.76 16.91 -16.40
C GLU A 69 -2.00 17.85 -15.46
N TYR A 70 -2.50 17.99 -14.23
CA TYR A 70 -1.90 18.84 -13.21
C TYR A 70 -1.09 18.06 -12.16
N GLU A 71 -1.02 16.73 -12.29
CA GLU A 71 -0.37 15.82 -11.35
C GLU A 71 -0.87 15.98 -9.91
N LEU A 72 -2.20 16.07 -9.74
CA LEU A 72 -2.85 16.27 -8.44
C LEU A 72 -3.70 15.05 -8.08
N ALA A 73 -3.73 14.70 -6.80
CA ALA A 73 -4.73 13.81 -6.23
C ALA A 73 -5.71 14.59 -5.35
N LEU A 74 -6.99 14.25 -5.42
CA LEU A 74 -8.00 14.76 -4.51
C LEU A 74 -8.02 13.88 -3.25
N ILE A 75 -7.60 14.45 -2.12
CA ILE A 75 -7.46 13.71 -0.86
C ILE A 75 -8.44 14.16 0.21
N LEU A 76 -8.70 13.27 1.17
CA LEU A 76 -9.31 13.59 2.46
C LEU A 76 -8.25 13.47 3.55
N LYS A 77 -8.01 14.54 4.32
CA LYS A 77 -7.05 14.54 5.44
C LYS A 77 -7.56 15.37 6.62
N HIS A 78 -6.85 15.32 7.75
CA HIS A 78 -7.09 16.23 8.87
C HIS A 78 -6.72 17.67 8.49
N HIS A 79 -7.54 18.63 8.94
CA HIS A 79 -7.23 20.04 8.80
C HIS A 79 -6.01 20.40 9.67
N ALA A 80 -5.09 21.20 9.13
CA ALA A 80 -3.81 21.47 9.77
C ALA A 80 -3.95 22.27 11.09
N GLU A 81 -4.92 23.18 11.15
CA GLU A 81 -5.11 24.10 12.29
C GLU A 81 -6.25 23.68 13.22
N GLU A 82 -7.15 22.81 12.76
CA GLU A 82 -8.39 22.44 13.45
C GLU A 82 -8.48 20.91 13.55
N PRO A 83 -7.97 20.29 14.64
CA PRO A 83 -7.82 18.84 14.74
C PRO A 83 -9.11 18.03 14.57
N ASP A 84 -10.26 18.63 14.91
CA ASP A 84 -11.58 18.01 14.84
C ASP A 84 -12.21 18.10 13.44
N LEU A 85 -11.54 18.75 12.48
CA LEU A 85 -12.02 18.90 11.11
C LEU A 85 -11.25 18.02 10.13
N LEU A 86 -11.99 17.53 9.15
CA LEU A 86 -11.46 16.91 7.95
C LEU A 86 -11.63 17.88 6.78
N GLU A 87 -10.63 17.92 5.90
CA GLU A 87 -10.65 18.72 4.70
C GLU A 87 -10.43 17.86 3.44
N ILE A 88 -11.08 18.29 2.36
CA ILE A 88 -10.85 17.75 1.02
C ILE A 88 -10.00 18.76 0.26
N CYS A 89 -8.84 18.35 -0.22
CA CYS A 89 -7.94 19.23 -0.95
C CYS A 89 -7.22 18.51 -2.10
N PRO A 90 -6.87 19.23 -3.18
CA PRO A 90 -5.93 18.72 -4.17
C PRO A 90 -4.51 18.79 -3.62
N VAL A 91 -3.72 17.72 -3.80
CA VAL A 91 -2.32 17.64 -3.37
C VAL A 91 -1.47 17.05 -4.50
N PRO A 92 -0.25 17.55 -4.75
CA PRO A 92 0.66 17.00 -5.75
C PRO A 92 0.93 15.50 -5.56
N LEU A 93 0.92 14.75 -6.66
CA LEU A 93 1.21 13.31 -6.66
C LEU A 93 2.59 12.99 -6.10
N SER A 94 3.56 13.89 -6.29
CA SER A 94 4.93 13.75 -5.78
C SER A 94 4.99 13.65 -4.24
N GLU A 95 4.03 14.23 -3.52
CA GLU A 95 3.96 14.16 -2.06
C GLU A 95 3.61 12.75 -1.56
N PHE A 96 3.02 11.89 -2.40
CA PHE A 96 2.58 10.54 -2.04
C PHE A 96 3.58 9.45 -2.45
N THR A 97 4.80 9.83 -2.82
CA THR A 97 5.86 8.87 -3.14
C THR A 97 6.05 7.91 -1.96
N GLU A 98 5.97 6.60 -2.20
CA GLU A 98 6.08 5.54 -1.20
C GLU A 98 4.97 5.49 -0.14
N GLN A 99 3.86 6.20 -0.35
CA GLN A 99 2.68 6.14 0.51
C GLN A 99 1.61 5.19 -0.05
N THR A 100 0.89 4.50 0.84
CA THR A 100 -0.32 3.77 0.47
C THR A 100 -1.54 4.62 0.80
N LEU A 101 -2.43 4.76 -0.17
CA LEU A 101 -3.66 5.56 -0.09
C LEU A 101 -4.87 4.64 -0.28
N GLU A 102 -5.93 4.86 0.48
CA GLU A 102 -7.21 4.19 0.31
C GLU A 102 -8.13 5.00 -0.60
N LEU A 103 -8.72 4.38 -1.62
CA LEU A 103 -9.79 5.01 -2.37
C LEU A 103 -11.10 4.91 -1.59
N ILE A 104 -11.80 6.02 -1.40
CA ILE A 104 -13.15 6.07 -0.84
C ILE A 104 -14.09 6.87 -1.74
N GLY A 105 -15.41 6.75 -1.52
CA GLY A 105 -16.39 7.65 -2.14
C GLY A 105 -17.63 6.95 -2.67
N THR A 106 -18.27 7.54 -3.67
CA THR A 106 -19.48 6.96 -4.28
C THR A 106 -19.16 5.57 -4.86
N ASN A 107 -20.01 4.55 -4.60
CA ASN A 107 -19.78 3.17 -5.05
C ASN A 107 -18.53 2.46 -4.47
N ILE A 108 -17.78 3.10 -3.59
CA ILE A 108 -16.61 2.54 -2.88
C ILE A 108 -16.86 2.60 -1.37
N ASN A 109 -16.56 1.51 -0.64
CA ASN A 109 -16.56 1.49 0.84
C ASN A 109 -17.81 2.07 1.51
N ALA A 110 -18.99 1.85 0.91
CA ALA A 110 -20.29 2.33 1.37
C ALA A 110 -20.48 3.86 1.46
N ASN A 111 -19.57 4.68 0.90
CA ASN A 111 -19.63 6.15 0.93
C ASN A 111 -19.84 6.73 2.34
N PRO A 112 -18.84 6.61 3.24
CA PRO A 112 -19.01 6.88 4.68
C PRO A 112 -19.43 8.32 5.00
N TYR A 113 -19.14 9.28 4.12
CA TYR A 113 -19.46 10.70 4.28
C TYR A 113 -20.63 11.16 3.41
N GLY A 114 -21.28 10.27 2.66
CA GLY A 114 -22.41 10.62 1.79
C GLY A 114 -22.05 11.59 0.65
N LEU A 115 -20.80 11.56 0.17
CA LEU A 115 -20.31 12.45 -0.89
C LEU A 115 -20.74 11.96 -2.28
N GLY A 116 -21.19 12.90 -3.12
CA GLY A 116 -21.62 12.61 -4.48
C GLY A 116 -22.87 11.71 -4.55
N ASN A 117 -23.18 11.24 -5.76
CA ASN A 117 -24.24 10.25 -6.01
C ASN A 117 -23.98 9.47 -7.31
N LYS A 118 -24.80 8.46 -7.62
CA LYS A 118 -24.61 7.63 -8.84
C LYS A 118 -24.53 8.41 -10.15
N LYS A 119 -25.19 9.58 -10.25
CA LYS A 119 -25.15 10.44 -11.44
C LYS A 119 -23.90 11.35 -11.45
N HIS A 120 -23.44 11.77 -10.28
CA HIS A 120 -22.28 12.63 -10.08
C HIS A 120 -21.39 12.04 -8.98
N PRO A 121 -20.63 10.97 -9.29
CA PRO A 121 -19.84 10.27 -8.29
C PRO A 121 -18.65 11.14 -7.86
N ILE A 122 -18.31 11.06 -6.58
CA ILE A 122 -17.12 11.69 -6.01
C ILE A 122 -16.28 10.59 -5.36
N HIS A 123 -15.00 10.55 -5.69
CA HIS A 123 -14.03 9.65 -5.07
C HIS A 123 -12.82 10.44 -4.58
N LEU A 124 -12.23 9.98 -3.50
CA LEU A 124 -11.13 10.64 -2.79
C LEU A 124 -10.10 9.59 -2.38
N LEU A 125 -8.85 10.02 -2.27
CA LEU A 125 -7.79 9.22 -1.67
C LEU A 125 -7.61 9.61 -0.19
N VAL A 126 -7.54 8.61 0.69
CA VAL A 126 -7.25 8.79 2.10
C VAL A 126 -5.86 8.24 2.36
N PRO A 127 -4.88 9.06 2.76
CA PRO A 127 -3.59 8.54 3.19
C PRO A 127 -3.79 7.59 4.36
N HIS A 128 -3.39 6.33 4.21
CA HIS A 128 -3.48 5.38 5.33
C HIS A 128 -2.63 5.93 6.49
N GLY A 129 -3.24 5.89 7.68
CA GLY A 129 -2.87 6.70 8.83
C GLY A 129 -1.37 6.72 9.12
N THR A 130 -0.75 7.86 8.85
CA THR A 130 0.48 8.22 9.55
C THR A 130 0.08 8.65 10.96
N PHE A 131 0.41 7.84 11.96
CA PHE A 131 0.24 8.23 13.34
C PHE A 131 1.39 9.15 13.74
N GLN A 132 1.09 10.42 13.92
CA GLN A 132 2.07 11.37 14.45
C GLN A 132 2.28 11.07 15.94
N ILE A 133 3.41 10.47 16.30
CA ILE A 133 3.79 10.25 17.69
C ILE A 133 4.26 11.59 18.26
N LYS A 134 3.35 12.33 18.90
CA LYS A 134 3.63 13.68 19.44
C LYS A 134 4.70 13.69 20.55
N ASN A 135 4.98 12.54 21.16
CA ASN A 135 6.00 12.33 22.19
C ASN A 135 6.75 11.01 21.98
N ALA A 136 7.42 10.86 20.83
CA ALA A 136 8.23 9.67 20.61
C ALA A 136 9.32 9.59 21.70
N PRO A 137 9.45 8.48 22.43
CA PRO A 137 10.54 8.34 23.40
C PRO A 137 11.88 8.49 22.67
N SER A 138 12.85 9.11 23.32
CA SER A 138 14.19 9.23 22.75
C SER A 138 14.76 7.84 22.52
N ILE A 139 15.01 7.49 21.27
CA ILE A 139 15.60 6.20 20.93
C ILE A 139 17.10 6.28 21.23
N ASN A 140 17.56 5.59 22.27
CA ASN A 140 18.97 5.42 22.59
C ASN A 140 19.47 4.10 21.97
N HIS A 141 20.62 4.14 21.29
CA HIS A 141 21.24 2.95 20.71
C HIS A 141 21.43 1.82 21.74
N ASN A 142 21.82 2.15 22.97
CA ASN A 142 22.04 1.16 24.02
C ASN A 142 20.73 0.51 24.49
N ASP A 143 19.62 1.24 24.49
CA ASP A 143 18.30 0.70 24.86
C ASP A 143 17.81 -0.31 23.81
N ILE A 144 18.08 -0.05 22.53
CA ILE A 144 17.79 -0.99 21.44
C ILE A 144 18.62 -2.27 21.60
N LEU A 145 19.93 -2.14 21.85
CA LEU A 145 20.82 -3.29 22.04
C LEU A 145 20.39 -4.14 23.24
N ALA A 146 20.06 -3.50 24.37
CA ALA A 146 19.57 -4.19 25.56
C ALA A 146 18.23 -4.90 25.32
N TRP A 147 17.32 -4.29 24.56
CA TRP A 147 16.05 -4.92 24.19
C TRP A 147 16.27 -6.16 23.30
N LEU A 148 17.14 -6.06 22.29
CA LEU A 148 17.47 -7.19 21.40
C LEU A 148 18.14 -8.34 22.15
N ASP A 149 19.02 -8.05 23.11
CA ASP A 149 19.66 -9.07 23.93
C ASP A 149 18.70 -9.73 24.93
N GLY A 150 17.69 -9.00 25.41
CA GLY A 150 16.64 -9.54 26.29
C GLY A 150 15.58 -10.40 25.58
N CYS A 151 15.56 -10.40 24.23
CA CYS A 151 14.69 -11.25 23.42
C CYS A 151 15.31 -12.61 23.04
N LYS A 152 16.46 -12.96 23.60
CA LYS A 152 17.11 -14.28 23.43
C LYS A 152 16.55 -15.33 24.39
#